data_AF-G3UA95-F1
#
_entry.id   AF-G3UA95-F1
#
_cell.length_a   1.000
_cell.length_b   1.000
_cell.length_c   1.000
_cell.angle_alpha   90.00
_cell.angle_beta   90.00
_cell.angle_gamma   90.00
#
_symmetry.space_group_name_H-M   'P 1'
#
loop_
_entity.id
_entity.type
_entity.pdbx_description
1 polymer ?
#
loop_
_entity_poly.entity_id
_entity_poly.type
_entity_poly.pdbx_seq_one_letter_code
_entity_poly.pdbx_strand_id
1 'polypeptide(L)'
;DPSWCKTPSGHIKRPMNAFMVWSQIERRKIMEQSPDMHNAEISKRLGKRWKLLKDSDKIPFIREAERLRLKHMADYPDYKYRPRKKNSKPALKKSCGSKAGGMRRRRRVDRGDLRRWRRLLGLRP
;
A
#
# COMPACT_ATOMS: atom_id res chain seq x y z
N ASP A 1 15.82 15.68 5.90
CA ASP A 1 14.52 16.30 5.67
C ASP A 1 13.37 15.29 5.87
N PRO A 2 12.47 15.47 6.85
CA PRO A 2 11.33 14.59 7.13
C PRO A 2 10.15 14.68 6.13
N SER A 3 10.31 15.40 5.02
CA SER A 3 9.27 15.63 4.00
C SER A 3 8.67 14.35 3.37
N TRP A 4 9.30 13.19 3.56
CA TRP A 4 8.83 11.92 3.00
C TRP A 4 7.52 11.40 3.62
N CYS A 5 7.18 11.81 4.86
CA CYS A 5 5.95 11.41 5.54
C CYS A 5 5.10 12.56 6.10
N LYS A 6 5.59 13.79 6.17
CA LYS A 6 4.79 14.94 6.61
C LYS A 6 4.14 15.65 5.41
N THR A 7 2.81 15.83 5.42
CA THR A 7 2.15 16.74 4.47
C THR A 7 2.36 18.20 4.87
N PRO A 8 2.19 19.17 3.93
CA PRO A 8 2.19 20.59 4.28
C PRO A 8 1.17 20.96 5.37
N SER A 9 0.08 20.19 5.47
CA SER A 9 -0.94 20.32 6.51
C SER A 9 -0.56 19.75 7.89
N GLY A 10 0.71 19.33 8.08
CA GLY A 10 1.20 18.75 9.33
C GLY A 10 0.78 17.29 9.58
N HIS A 11 0.05 16.68 8.64
CA HIS A 11 -0.40 15.30 8.78
C HIS A 11 0.72 14.29 8.45
N ILE A 12 0.95 13.35 9.35
CA ILE A 12 1.91 12.27 9.18
C ILE A 12 1.26 11.11 8.41
N LYS A 13 1.74 10.89 7.18
CA LYS A 13 1.35 9.77 6.30
C LYS A 13 1.88 8.46 6.85
N ARG A 14 1.18 7.36 6.54
CA ARG A 14 1.63 6.01 6.91
C ARG A 14 2.93 5.66 6.18
N PRO A 15 3.82 4.87 6.80
CA PRO A 15 4.96 4.31 6.08
C PRO A 15 4.47 3.38 4.96
N MET A 16 5.22 3.34 3.86
CA MET A 16 4.89 2.48 2.72
C MET A 16 5.14 1.02 3.08
N ASN A 17 4.15 0.16 2.79
CA ASN A 17 4.34 -1.29 2.88
C ASN A 17 5.08 -1.83 1.64
N ALA A 18 5.47 -3.12 1.67
CA ALA A 18 6.25 -3.74 0.61
C ALA A 18 5.62 -3.60 -0.78
N PHE A 19 4.30 -3.80 -0.88
CA PHE A 19 3.56 -3.62 -2.13
C PHE A 19 3.59 -2.16 -2.58
N MET A 20 3.43 -1.20 -1.67
CA MET A 20 3.45 0.23 -2.02
C MET A 20 4.81 0.66 -2.55
N VAL A 21 5.91 0.22 -1.90
CA VAL A 21 7.30 0.47 -2.35
C VAL A 21 7.51 -0.07 -3.76
N TRP A 22 7.17 -1.34 -4.00
CA TRP A 22 7.29 -1.95 -5.31
C TRP A 22 6.40 -1.29 -6.37
N SER A 23 5.12 -1.06 -6.03
CA SER A 23 4.13 -0.53 -6.96
C SER A 23 4.42 0.90 -7.40
N GLN A 24 5.15 1.69 -6.61
CA GLN A 24 5.54 3.05 -6.99
C GLN A 24 6.48 3.02 -8.20
N ILE A 25 7.45 2.11 -8.20
CA ILE A 25 8.42 1.94 -9.29
C ILE A 25 7.70 1.43 -10.53
N GLU A 26 6.90 0.37 -10.38
CA GLU A 26 6.22 -0.27 -11.51
C GLU A 26 5.10 0.60 -12.09
N ARG A 27 4.39 1.37 -11.26
CA ARG A 27 3.40 2.34 -11.74
C ARG A 27 4.05 3.40 -12.61
N ARG A 28 5.19 3.96 -12.18
CA ARG A 28 5.91 4.97 -12.95
C ARG A 28 6.29 4.43 -14.33
N LYS A 29 6.84 3.22 -14.42
CA LYS A 29 7.16 2.56 -15.70
C LYS A 29 5.94 2.43 -16.62
N ILE A 30 4.79 2.02 -16.07
CA ILE A 30 3.56 1.89 -16.87
C ILE A 30 3.03 3.25 -17.32
N MET A 31 3.13 4.28 -16.47
CA MET A 31 2.71 5.64 -16.83
C MET A 31 3.61 6.25 -17.91
N GLU A 32 4.91 5.96 -17.89
CA GLU A 32 5.86 6.36 -18.94
C GLU A 32 5.54 5.67 -20.28
N GLN A 33 5.16 4.40 -20.25
CA GLN A 33 4.81 3.62 -21.46
C GLN A 33 3.40 3.89 -21.97
N SER A 34 2.48 4.29 -21.09
CA SER A 34 1.06 4.45 -21.40
C SER A 34 0.48 5.58 -20.54
N PRO A 35 0.70 6.85 -20.93
CA PRO A 35 0.25 8.01 -20.15
C PRO A 35 -1.27 8.09 -20.05
N ASP A 36 -2.01 7.54 -21.02
CA ASP A 36 -3.47 7.54 -21.06
C ASP A 36 -4.10 6.47 -20.15
N MET A 37 -3.30 5.56 -19.58
CA MET A 37 -3.82 4.49 -18.76
C MET A 37 -4.25 5.00 -17.37
N HIS A 38 -5.53 4.82 -17.05
CA HIS A 38 -6.05 5.26 -15.76
C HIS A 38 -5.44 4.49 -14.56
N ASN A 39 -5.09 5.20 -13.49
CA ASN A 39 -4.45 4.66 -12.29
C ASN A 39 -5.20 3.47 -11.64
N ALA A 40 -6.53 3.44 -11.73
CA ALA A 40 -7.32 2.31 -11.21
C ALA A 40 -7.01 1.00 -11.97
N GLU A 41 -6.77 1.08 -13.27
CA GLU A 41 -6.45 -0.07 -14.10
C GLU A 41 -5.00 -0.53 -13.87
N ILE A 42 -4.07 0.43 -13.78
CA ILE A 42 -2.67 0.14 -13.42
C ILE A 42 -2.62 -0.60 -12.08
N SER A 43 -3.34 -0.10 -11.06
CA SER A 43 -3.37 -0.72 -9.73
C SER A 43 -3.95 -2.14 -9.73
N LYS A 44 -4.95 -2.43 -10.56
CA LYS A 44 -5.48 -3.80 -10.72
C LYS A 44 -4.42 -4.74 -11.32
N ARG A 45 -3.71 -4.30 -12.35
CA ARG A 45 -2.65 -5.10 -13.01
C ARG A 45 -1.48 -5.36 -12.06
N LEU A 46 -1.02 -4.33 -11.35
CA LEU A 46 0.05 -4.44 -10.36
C LEU A 46 -0.32 -5.39 -9.21
N GLY A 47 -1.56 -5.33 -8.72
CA GLY A 47 -2.02 -6.25 -7.67
C GLY A 47 -2.02 -7.73 -8.11
N LYS A 48 -2.29 -8.02 -9.38
CA LYS A 48 -2.16 -9.38 -9.94
C LYS A 48 -0.68 -9.80 -10.04
N ARG A 49 0.16 -8.95 -10.62
CA ARG A 49 1.61 -9.19 -10.76
C ARG A 49 2.29 -9.42 -9.41
N TRP A 50 1.98 -8.62 -8.40
CA TRP A 50 2.51 -8.79 -7.04
C TRP A 50 2.18 -10.15 -6.43
N LYS A 51 0.98 -10.70 -6.69
CA LYS A 51 0.62 -12.02 -6.19
C LYS A 51 1.42 -13.14 -6.88
N LEU A 52 1.74 -12.96 -8.16
CA LEU A 52 2.50 -13.92 -8.96
C LEU A 52 4.01 -13.85 -8.72
N LEU A 53 4.53 -12.72 -8.21
CA LEU A 53 5.93 -12.59 -7.84
C LEU A 53 6.34 -13.62 -6.79
N LYS A 54 7.55 -14.17 -6.94
CA LYS A 54 8.14 -15.08 -5.95
C LYS A 54 8.46 -14.33 -4.66
N ASP A 55 8.52 -15.07 -3.56
CA ASP A 55 8.87 -14.48 -2.27
C ASP A 55 10.28 -13.89 -2.30
N SER A 56 11.22 -14.55 -3.00
CA SER A 56 12.60 -14.07 -3.22
C SER A 56 12.64 -12.64 -3.77
N ASP A 57 11.80 -12.37 -4.77
CA ASP A 57 11.78 -11.08 -5.47
C ASP A 57 11.10 -10.02 -4.61
N LYS A 58 10.25 -10.44 -3.66
CA LYS A 58 9.59 -9.55 -2.70
C LYS A 58 10.51 -9.16 -1.55
N ILE A 59 11.49 -10.00 -1.18
CA ILE A 59 12.42 -9.75 -0.07
C ILE A 59 13.00 -8.33 -0.07
N PRO A 60 13.61 -7.81 -1.16
CA PRO A 60 14.18 -6.46 -1.14
C PRO A 60 13.13 -5.39 -0.81
N PHE A 61 11.92 -5.50 -1.36
CA PHE A 61 10.83 -4.54 -1.11
C PHE A 61 10.26 -4.66 0.31
N ILE A 62 10.30 -5.86 0.89
CA ILE A 62 9.86 -6.07 2.27
C ILE A 62 10.89 -5.51 3.25
N ARG A 63 12.20 -5.74 3.01
CA ARG A 63 13.27 -5.13 3.80
C ARG A 63 13.17 -3.61 3.77
N GLU A 64 12.94 -3.04 2.59
CA GLU A 64 12.78 -1.60 2.43
C GLU A 64 11.54 -1.06 3.14
N ALA A 65 10.41 -1.77 3.05
CA ALA A 65 9.21 -1.40 3.79
C ALA A 65 9.40 -1.48 5.31
N GLU A 66 10.14 -2.48 5.81
CA GLU A 66 10.47 -2.58 7.24
C GLU A 66 11.42 -1.45 7.66
N ARG A 67 12.41 -1.12 6.83
CA ARG A 67 13.30 0.03 7.05
C ARG A 67 12.50 1.33 7.16
N LEU A 68 11.54 1.56 6.25
CA LEU A 68 10.65 2.72 6.30
C LEU A 68 9.74 2.70 7.53
N ARG A 69 9.27 1.52 7.97
CA ARG A 69 8.47 1.37 9.19
C ARG A 69 9.27 1.75 10.43
N LEU A 70 10.50 1.25 10.56
CA LEU A 70 11.38 1.55 11.69
C LEU A 70 11.77 3.03 11.70
N LYS A 71 12.14 3.58 10.54
CA LYS A 71 12.42 5.02 10.40
C LYS A 71 11.22 5.87 10.83
N HIS A 72 10.02 5.52 10.38
CA HIS A 72 8.80 6.23 10.78
C HIS A 72 8.57 6.16 12.29
N MET A 73 8.84 5.01 12.92
CA MET A 73 8.65 4.81 14.35
C MET A 73 9.69 5.60 15.16
N ALA A 74 10.92 5.72 14.67
CA ALA A 74 11.96 6.53 15.28
C ALA A 74 11.70 8.04 15.12
N ASP A 75 11.32 8.48 13.92
CA ASP A 75 11.03 9.89 13.62
C ASP A 75 9.73 10.37 14.31
N TYR A 76 8.77 9.47 14.50
CA TYR A 76 7.46 9.76 15.10
C TYR A 76 7.06 8.69 16.13
N PRO A 77 7.66 8.70 17.33
CA PRO A 77 7.35 7.72 18.38
C PRO A 77 5.89 7.78 18.84
N ASP A 78 5.28 8.98 18.83
CA ASP A 78 3.87 9.19 19.22
C ASP A 78 2.87 8.93 18.08
N TYR A 79 3.34 8.48 16.92
CA TYR A 79 2.46 8.24 15.79
C TYR A 79 1.48 7.10 16.08
N LYS A 80 0.19 7.45 16.07
CA LYS A 80 -0.92 6.48 16.19
C LYS A 80 -1.83 6.53 14.99
N TYR A 81 -2.07 5.36 14.38
CA TYR A 81 -3.01 5.24 13.28
C TYR A 81 -4.46 5.51 13.75
N ARG A 82 -5.01 6.63 13.29
CA ARG A 82 -6.41 7.05 13.55
C ARG A 82 -7.22 7.04 12.25
N PRO A 83 -7.91 5.93 11.91
CA PRO A 83 -8.76 5.90 10.72
C PRO A 83 -9.90 6.92 10.84
N ARG A 84 -9.95 7.89 9.93
CA ARG A 84 -11.08 8.82 9.84
C ARG A 84 -12.25 8.14 9.14
N LYS A 85 -13.38 7.98 9.82
CA LYS A 85 -14.65 7.64 9.17
C LYS A 85 -15.09 8.85 8.35
N LYS A 86 -15.28 8.66 7.04
CA LYS A 86 -15.88 9.69 6.19
C LYS A 86 -17.39 9.54 6.36
N ASN A 87 -18.08 10.53 6.95
CA ASN A 87 -19.54 10.57 6.92
C ASN A 87 -19.93 10.71 5.45
N SER A 88 -20.43 9.64 4.86
CA SER A 88 -20.94 9.66 3.49
C SER A 88 -22.23 10.47 3.49
N LYS A 89 -22.15 11.75 3.12
CA LYS A 89 -23.33 12.40 2.54
C LYS A 89 -23.67 11.62 1.26
N PRO A 90 -24.93 11.24 1.02
CA PRO A 90 -25.31 10.50 -0.17
C PRO A 90 -25.04 11.38 -1.39
N ALA A 91 -23.95 11.10 -2.10
CA ALA A 91 -23.69 11.74 -3.39
C ALA A 91 -24.70 11.19 -4.39
N LEU A 92 -25.46 12.09 -5.02
CA LEU A 92 -26.41 11.76 -6.08
C LEU A 92 -25.73 10.89 -7.14
N LYS A 93 -26.41 9.80 -7.46
CA LYS A 93 -26.00 8.77 -8.41
C LYS A 93 -25.96 9.38 -9.83
N LYS A 94 -24.80 9.38 -10.49
CA LYS A 94 -24.74 9.30 -11.95
C LYS A 94 -24.70 7.83 -12.33
N SER A 95 -25.70 7.40 -13.08
CA SER A 95 -25.96 6.05 -13.55
C SER A 95 -24.93 5.60 -14.60
N CYS A 96 -24.30 4.44 -14.37
CA CYS A 96 -24.04 3.46 -15.42
C CYS A 96 -23.74 2.08 -14.79
N GLY A 97 -24.48 1.06 -15.23
CA GLY A 97 -24.07 -0.34 -15.25
C GLY A 97 -24.01 -1.10 -13.92
N SER A 98 -25.12 -1.75 -13.57
CA SER A 98 -25.20 -2.81 -12.56
C SER A 98 -24.15 -3.92 -12.80
N LYS A 99 -23.25 -4.13 -11.84
CA LYS A 99 -22.93 -5.48 -11.33
C LYS A 99 -22.75 -5.39 -9.82
N ALA A 100 -23.54 -6.19 -9.10
CA ALA A 100 -23.45 -6.41 -7.67
C ALA A 100 -22.04 -6.95 -7.32
N GLY A 101 -21.13 -6.04 -6.97
CA GLY A 101 -19.82 -6.37 -6.45
C GLY A 101 -19.91 -6.49 -4.94
N GLY A 102 -20.18 -7.70 -4.45
CA GLY A 102 -20.17 -8.00 -3.01
C GLY A 102 -18.96 -7.38 -2.32
N MET A 103 -19.19 -6.80 -1.14
CA MET A 103 -18.19 -6.23 -0.24
C MET A 103 -16.95 -7.13 -0.22
N ARG A 104 -15.95 -6.80 -1.05
CA ARG A 104 -14.67 -7.52 -1.04
C ARG A 104 -14.07 -7.23 0.32
N ARG A 105 -14.24 -8.18 1.26
CA ARG A 105 -13.57 -8.20 2.55
C ARG A 105 -12.13 -7.82 2.24
N ARG A 106 -11.68 -6.63 2.67
CA ARG A 106 -10.27 -6.27 2.66
C ARG A 106 -9.60 -7.42 3.40
N ARG A 107 -8.90 -8.31 2.68
CA ARG A 107 -8.15 -9.37 3.35
C ARG A 107 -7.20 -8.65 4.29
N ARG A 108 -7.49 -8.71 5.59
CA ARG A 108 -6.54 -8.36 6.64
C ARG A 108 -5.33 -9.22 6.32
N VAL A 109 -4.15 -8.61 6.14
CA VAL A 109 -2.91 -9.38 6.01
C VAL A 109 -2.91 -10.33 7.20
N ASP A 110 -2.99 -11.63 6.91
CA ASP A 110 -3.16 -12.61 7.98
C ASP A 110 -1.95 -12.52 8.89
N ARG A 111 -2.13 -12.66 10.22
CA ARG A 111 -0.99 -12.64 11.14
C ARG A 111 0.04 -13.73 10.80
N GLY A 112 -0.39 -14.82 10.17
CA GLY A 112 0.49 -15.86 9.61
C GLY A 112 1.36 -15.36 8.45
N ASP A 113 0.84 -14.46 7.62
CA ASP A 113 1.57 -13.86 6.50
C ASP A 113 2.69 -12.94 7.03
N LEU A 114 2.41 -12.12 8.05
CA LEU A 114 3.42 -11.31 8.74
C LEU A 114 4.52 -12.16 9.40
N ARG A 115 4.17 -13.29 10.03
CA ARG A 115 5.15 -14.22 10.60
C ARG A 115 6.00 -14.90 9.53
N ARG A 116 5.39 -15.28 8.40
CA ARG A 116 6.11 -15.81 7.23
C ARG A 116 7.10 -14.79 6.69
N TRP A 117 6.70 -13.53 6.55
CA TRP A 117 7.59 -12.46 6.10
C TRP A 117 8.73 -12.19 7.08
N ARG A 118 8.48 -12.17 8.39
CA ARG A 118 9.55 -12.03 9.40
C ARG A 118 10.58 -13.16 9.32
N ARG A 119 10.13 -14.41 9.12
CA ARG A 119 11.02 -15.56 8.88
C ARG A 119 11.85 -15.40 7.61
N LEU A 120 11.24 -14.98 6.50
CA LEU A 120 11.95 -14.75 5.23
C LEU A 120 12.97 -13.62 5.30
N LEU A 121 12.78 -12.66 6.21
CA LEU A 121 13.74 -11.58 6.46
C LEU A 121 14.84 -11.96 7.46
N GLY A 122 14.84 -13.18 8.00
CA GLY A 122 15.77 -13.59 9.06
C GLY A 122 15.56 -12.83 10.38
N LEU A 123 14.43 -12.11 10.51
CA LEU A 123 14.07 -11.40 11.73
C LEU A 123 13.45 -12.44 12.69
N ARG A 124 14.27 -12.93 13.63
CA ARG A 124 13.83 -13.83 14.70
C ARG A 124 12.66 -13.21 15.49
N PRO A 125 11.74 -14.06 16.01
CA PRO A 125 10.54 -13.60 16.73
C PRO A 125 10.87 -12.78 17.96
#